data_AF-A0A4Y3REM7-F1
#
_entry.id   AF-A0A4Y3REM7-F1
#
_cell.length_a   1.000
_cell.length_b   1.000
_cell.length_c   1.000
_cell.angle_alpha   90.00
_cell.angle_beta   90.00
_cell.angle_gamma   90.00
#
_symmetry.space_group_name_H-M   'P 1'
#
loop_
_entity.id
_entity.type
_entity.pdbx_description
1 polymer ?
#
loop_
_entity_poly.entity_id
_entity_poly.type
_entity_poly.pdbx_seq_one_letter_code
_entity_poly.pdbx_strand_id
1 'polypeptide(L)'
;MPPYDPSAYPPFAVTVDLVVLTVRRHALCTLIVKRGEPPFQGRWALPGGFVREGEDLGAAAARELIEETGLRAHDPGDPPPVPGNGAHLEQLATYGAPDRDPRMRVVSVAHLALAPDLPAPRAGGDANSARWATVGELLGEDGPVGGEGATGGGTEGEGGPGGGAEPLAFDHAQILADGVERARSKIEYSSLATAFCPPEFTVGELRRVYEAVWGVALDPRNFHRKVTGTPGFLVPAGGTTTRQGGRPAQLFRAGGATLLNPPMLRPEV
;
A
#
# COMPACT_ATOMS: atom_id res chain seq x y z
N MET A 1 -12.75 -17.42 -44.10
CA MET A 1 -12.34 -17.79 -42.72
C MET A 1 -13.58 -18.32 -42.01
N PRO A 2 -13.49 -19.45 -41.29
CA PRO A 2 -14.59 -19.86 -40.40
C PRO A 2 -14.88 -18.76 -39.37
N PRO A 3 -16.14 -18.60 -38.92
CA PRO A 3 -16.49 -17.62 -37.91
C PRO A 3 -15.78 -17.95 -36.59
N TYR A 4 -15.30 -16.93 -35.89
CA TYR A 4 -14.69 -17.08 -34.57
C TYR A 4 -15.74 -17.51 -33.55
N ASP A 5 -15.50 -18.63 -32.86
CA ASP A 5 -16.34 -19.11 -31.76
C ASP A 5 -15.70 -18.69 -30.42
N PRO A 6 -16.25 -17.67 -29.73
CA PRO A 6 -15.71 -17.23 -28.44
C PRO A 6 -15.84 -18.29 -27.34
N SER A 7 -16.76 -19.25 -27.48
CA SER A 7 -16.97 -20.30 -26.50
C SER A 7 -15.92 -21.41 -26.54
N ALA A 8 -15.06 -21.41 -27.57
CA ALA A 8 -13.91 -22.31 -27.67
C ALA A 8 -12.88 -22.12 -26.53
N TYR A 9 -12.96 -21.00 -25.80
CA TYR A 9 -12.12 -20.69 -24.65
C TYR A 9 -13.01 -20.55 -23.39
N PRO A 10 -12.77 -21.34 -22.33
CA PRO A 10 -13.52 -21.20 -21.09
C PRO A 10 -13.34 -19.79 -20.50
N PRO A 11 -14.43 -19.07 -20.17
CA PRO A 11 -14.32 -17.76 -19.55
C PRO A 11 -13.75 -17.89 -18.13
N PHE A 12 -12.95 -16.91 -17.73
CA PHE A 12 -12.52 -16.72 -16.35
C PHE A 12 -12.93 -15.34 -15.87
N ALA A 13 -13.10 -15.19 -14.56
CA ALA A 13 -13.45 -13.90 -13.99
C ALA A 13 -12.21 -13.03 -13.78
N VAL A 14 -12.39 -11.71 -13.85
CA VAL A 14 -11.35 -10.73 -13.57
C VAL A 14 -11.75 -9.94 -12.33
N THR A 15 -10.79 -9.77 -11.43
CA THR A 15 -10.92 -8.99 -10.20
C THR A 15 -9.83 -7.92 -10.14
N VAL A 16 -10.04 -6.91 -9.32
CA VAL A 16 -8.99 -5.98 -8.88
C VAL A 16 -8.87 -6.09 -7.37
N ASP A 17 -7.64 -6.12 -6.87
CA ASP A 17 -7.31 -6.07 -5.43
C ASP A 17 -6.46 -4.82 -5.17
N LEU A 18 -6.71 -4.13 -4.06
CA LEU A 18 -6.06 -2.87 -3.72
C LEU A 18 -5.15 -3.02 -2.51
N VAL A 19 -3.86 -2.78 -2.71
CA VAL A 19 -2.91 -2.52 -1.63
C VAL A 19 -2.93 -1.03 -1.33
N VAL A 20 -3.79 -0.61 -0.40
CA VAL A 20 -3.87 0.79 0.02
C VAL A 20 -2.95 1.01 1.22
N LEU A 21 -1.90 1.83 1.06
CA LEU A 21 -0.88 2.09 2.06
C LEU A 21 -0.90 3.54 2.52
N THR A 22 -0.75 3.72 3.83
CA THR A 22 -0.65 5.02 4.48
C THR A 22 0.30 4.97 5.68
N VAL A 23 0.86 6.11 6.08
CA VAL A 23 1.66 6.21 7.30
C VAL A 23 0.76 6.76 8.42
N ARG A 24 0.57 5.97 9.48
CA ARG A 24 -0.23 6.35 10.65
C ARG A 24 0.53 6.07 11.93
N ARG A 25 0.61 7.07 12.83
CA ARG A 25 1.32 6.97 14.11
C ARG A 25 2.74 6.40 13.96
N HIS A 26 3.47 6.85 12.92
CA HIS A 26 4.83 6.43 12.58
C HIS A 26 5.00 4.96 12.14
N ALA A 27 3.92 4.29 11.74
CA ALA A 27 3.96 2.96 11.15
C ALA A 27 3.33 2.96 9.74
N LEU A 28 3.87 2.11 8.86
CA LEU A 28 3.21 1.79 7.59
C LEU A 28 2.00 0.89 7.88
N CYS A 29 0.84 1.36 7.45
CA CYS A 29 -0.43 0.68 7.60
C CYS A 29 -1.05 0.39 6.24
N THR A 30 -1.83 -0.69 6.17
CA THR A 30 -2.65 -1.03 5.01
C THR A 30 -4.14 -1.10 5.37
N LEU A 31 -5.00 -0.85 4.38
CA LEU A 31 -6.43 -1.07 4.52
C LEU A 31 -6.73 -2.57 4.38
N ILE A 32 -7.50 -3.09 5.33
CA ILE A 32 -8.07 -4.42 5.23
C ILE A 32 -9.57 -4.39 5.51
N VAL A 33 -10.28 -5.27 4.83
CA VAL A 33 -11.73 -5.49 4.97
C VAL A 33 -11.99 -6.89 5.48
N LYS A 34 -13.01 -7.05 6.33
CA LYS A 34 -13.44 -8.35 6.83
C LYS A 34 -14.53 -8.86 5.92
N ARG A 35 -14.26 -9.99 5.25
CA ARG A 35 -15.18 -10.57 4.26
C ARG A 35 -16.51 -10.94 4.90
N GLY A 36 -17.62 -10.47 4.33
CA GLY A 36 -18.97 -10.81 4.77
C GLY A 36 -19.51 -12.11 4.17
N GLU A 37 -18.93 -12.55 3.06
CA GLU A 37 -19.42 -13.70 2.28
C GLU A 37 -18.35 -14.78 2.05
N PRO A 38 -18.76 -16.05 1.86
CA PRO A 38 -17.87 -17.11 1.40
C PRO A 38 -17.28 -16.82 0.01
N PRO A 39 -16.08 -17.35 -0.32
CA PRO A 39 -15.16 -18.10 0.53
C PRO A 39 -14.47 -17.20 1.57
N PHE A 40 -13.82 -17.81 2.57
CA PHE A 40 -13.08 -17.09 3.62
C PHE A 40 -13.92 -16.05 4.40
N GLN A 41 -15.22 -16.31 4.55
CA GLN A 41 -16.11 -15.46 5.34
C GLN A 41 -15.53 -15.24 6.74
N GLY A 42 -15.54 -14.00 7.20
CA GLY A 42 -14.98 -13.61 8.49
C GLY A 42 -13.46 -13.42 8.51
N ARG A 43 -12.71 -13.77 7.47
CA ARG A 43 -11.27 -13.46 7.39
C ARG A 43 -11.03 -12.04 6.88
N TRP A 44 -9.88 -11.49 7.24
CA TRP A 44 -9.39 -10.23 6.68
C TRP A 44 -8.87 -10.42 5.26
N ALA A 45 -9.06 -9.43 4.41
CA ALA A 45 -8.64 -9.41 3.01
C ALA A 45 -8.21 -7.99 2.62
N LEU A 46 -7.40 -7.88 1.56
CA LEU A 46 -7.32 -6.63 0.81
C LEU A 46 -8.70 -6.26 0.25
N PRO A 47 -9.04 -4.97 0.18
CA PRO A 47 -10.22 -4.49 -0.53
C PRO A 47 -10.09 -4.77 -2.02
N GLY A 48 -11.20 -5.08 -2.67
CA GLY A 48 -11.21 -5.49 -4.06
C GLY A 48 -12.53 -6.12 -4.46
N GLY A 49 -12.69 -6.33 -5.76
CA GLY A 49 -13.94 -6.83 -6.32
C GLY A 49 -13.82 -7.22 -7.79
N PHE A 50 -14.92 -7.73 -8.34
CA PHE A 50 -15.01 -8.12 -9.74
C PHE A 50 -15.07 -6.89 -10.65
N VAL A 51 -14.40 -7.00 -11.80
CA VAL A 51 -14.50 -6.02 -12.88
C VAL A 51 -15.88 -6.16 -13.53
N ARG A 52 -16.60 -5.06 -13.68
CA ARG A 52 -17.94 -5.02 -14.29
C ARG A 52 -17.84 -4.90 -15.82
N GLU A 53 -18.87 -5.30 -16.54
CA GLU A 53 -18.86 -5.34 -18.02
C GLU A 53 -18.57 -3.98 -18.69
N GLY A 54 -18.94 -2.88 -18.04
CA GLY A 54 -18.83 -1.51 -18.58
C GLY A 54 -17.63 -0.69 -18.07
N GLU A 55 -16.68 -1.31 -17.37
CA GLU A 55 -15.51 -0.60 -16.81
C GLU A 55 -14.20 -1.28 -17.21
N ASP A 56 -13.13 -0.50 -17.30
CA ASP A 56 -11.77 -1.03 -17.43
C ASP A 56 -11.15 -1.32 -16.05
N LEU A 57 -9.92 -1.86 -16.04
CA LEU A 57 -9.22 -2.24 -14.82
C LEU A 57 -8.94 -1.03 -13.90
N GLY A 58 -8.59 0.12 -14.48
CA GLY A 58 -8.30 1.33 -13.71
C GLY A 58 -9.56 1.93 -13.10
N ALA A 59 -10.66 1.94 -13.86
CA ALA A 59 -11.97 2.35 -13.40
C ALA A 59 -12.50 1.43 -12.30
N ALA A 60 -12.32 0.11 -12.41
CA ALA A 60 -12.65 -0.84 -11.36
C ALA A 60 -11.82 -0.56 -10.09
N ALA A 61 -10.50 -0.39 -10.20
CA ALA A 61 -9.64 -0.09 -9.06
C ALA A 61 -10.01 1.24 -8.38
N ALA A 62 -10.31 2.28 -9.16
CA ALA A 62 -10.74 3.57 -8.64
C ALA A 62 -12.11 3.47 -7.94
N ARG A 63 -13.04 2.71 -8.50
CA ARG A 63 -14.36 2.44 -7.89
C ARG A 63 -14.21 1.74 -6.55
N GLU A 64 -13.48 0.61 -6.49
CA GLU A 64 -13.21 -0.12 -5.25
C GLU A 64 -12.52 0.77 -4.20
N LEU A 65 -11.57 1.62 -4.63
CA LEU A 65 -10.89 2.56 -3.75
C LEU A 65 -11.90 3.56 -3.16
N ILE A 66 -12.77 4.16 -3.98
CA ILE A 66 -13.80 5.11 -3.54
C ILE A 66 -14.79 4.44 -2.59
N GLU A 67 -15.27 3.24 -2.90
CA GLU A 67 -16.27 2.53 -2.10
C GLU A 67 -15.76 2.23 -0.67
N GLU A 68 -14.48 1.86 -0.52
CA GLU A 68 -13.90 1.42 0.77
C GLU A 68 -13.22 2.56 1.56
N THR A 69 -12.68 3.57 0.87
CA THR A 69 -11.91 4.66 1.50
C THR A 69 -12.54 6.04 1.35
N GLY A 70 -13.47 6.22 0.41
CA GLY A 70 -13.96 7.53 0.00
C GLY A 70 -12.93 8.38 -0.77
N LEU A 71 -11.77 7.83 -1.15
CA LEU A 71 -10.70 8.55 -1.85
C LEU A 71 -10.89 8.55 -3.35
N ARG A 72 -10.51 9.65 -3.99
CA ARG A 72 -10.33 9.72 -5.43
C ARG A 72 -8.86 9.42 -5.76
N ALA A 73 -8.63 8.52 -6.70
CA ALA A 73 -7.31 8.26 -7.24
C ALA A 73 -6.85 9.40 -8.16
N HIS A 74 -5.55 9.67 -8.21
CA HIS A 74 -4.92 10.43 -9.29
C HIS A 74 -4.26 9.47 -10.28
N ASP A 75 -4.29 9.83 -11.56
CA ASP A 75 -3.68 9.06 -12.63
C ASP A 75 -2.14 9.25 -12.60
N PRO A 76 -1.30 8.20 -12.75
CA PRO A 76 0.16 8.33 -12.86
C PRO A 76 0.68 9.31 -13.91
N GLY A 77 -0.14 9.64 -14.92
CA GLY A 77 0.17 10.63 -15.95
C GLY A 77 -0.06 12.08 -15.54
N ASP A 78 -0.76 12.32 -14.43
CA ASP A 78 -1.03 13.66 -13.94
C ASP A 78 0.19 14.25 -13.20
N PRO A 79 0.42 15.58 -13.29
CA PRO A 79 1.41 16.23 -12.44
C PRO A 79 1.14 15.91 -10.97
N PRO A 80 2.19 15.71 -10.14
CA PRO A 80 2.03 15.38 -8.73
C PRO A 80 1.09 16.40 -8.07
N PRO A 81 0.17 15.95 -7.20
CA PRO A 81 -0.86 16.83 -6.68
C PRO A 81 -0.22 18.01 -5.96
N VAL A 82 -0.83 19.18 -6.17
CA VAL A 82 -0.75 20.30 -5.24
C VAL A 82 -1.02 19.72 -3.83
N PRO A 83 -0.22 20.04 -2.79
CA PRO A 83 -0.30 19.32 -1.52
C PRO A 83 -1.75 19.28 -1.00
N GLY A 84 -2.32 18.06 -0.98
CA GLY A 84 -3.48 17.70 -0.18
C GLY A 84 -4.79 17.36 -0.90
N ASN A 85 -4.86 16.35 -1.80
CA ASN A 85 -6.09 15.54 -1.94
C ASN A 85 -6.12 14.31 -2.89
N GLY A 86 -5.01 13.64 -3.22
CA GLY A 86 -5.21 12.34 -3.86
C GLY A 86 -4.10 11.33 -3.74
N ALA A 87 -4.50 10.08 -3.95
CA ALA A 87 -3.66 8.91 -3.83
C ALA A 87 -2.83 8.72 -5.10
N HIS A 88 -1.54 8.41 -4.94
CA HIS A 88 -0.76 7.82 -6.02
C HIS A 88 -1.29 6.41 -6.25
N LEU A 89 -1.94 6.17 -7.39
CA LEU A 89 -2.48 4.86 -7.77
C LEU A 89 -1.68 4.32 -8.95
N GLU A 90 -1.13 3.11 -8.83
CA GLU A 90 -0.49 2.43 -9.95
C GLU A 90 -0.87 0.95 -9.99
N GLN A 91 -0.85 0.33 -11.17
CA GLN A 91 -0.96 -1.12 -11.27
C GLN A 91 0.30 -1.77 -10.67
N LEU A 92 0.10 -2.74 -9.79
CA LEU A 92 1.18 -3.46 -9.09
C LEU A 92 1.68 -4.64 -9.92
N ALA A 93 0.80 -5.63 -10.11
CA ALA A 93 1.05 -6.92 -10.76
C ALA A 93 -0.27 -7.64 -11.07
N THR A 94 -0.20 -8.72 -11.85
CA THR A 94 -1.34 -9.59 -12.17
C THR A 94 -1.11 -10.98 -11.59
N TYR A 95 -2.11 -11.47 -10.85
CA TYR A 95 -2.09 -12.76 -10.15
C TYR A 95 -3.09 -13.71 -10.81
N GLY A 96 -2.59 -14.82 -11.35
CA GLY A 96 -3.38 -15.72 -12.20
C GLY A 96 -3.17 -17.20 -11.93
N ALA A 97 -2.64 -17.56 -10.75
CA ALA A 97 -2.52 -18.95 -10.31
C ALA A 97 -3.90 -19.64 -10.42
N PRO A 98 -4.01 -20.83 -11.03
CA PRO A 98 -5.30 -21.44 -11.35
C PRO A 98 -6.24 -21.66 -10.16
N ASP A 99 -5.67 -21.83 -8.97
CA ASP A 99 -6.32 -22.19 -7.71
C ASP A 99 -6.29 -21.05 -6.66
N ARG A 100 -5.88 -19.84 -7.04
CA ARG A 100 -5.86 -18.68 -6.11
C ARG A 100 -7.22 -18.36 -5.51
N ASP A 101 -8.28 -18.67 -6.24
CA ASP A 101 -9.66 -18.49 -5.83
C ASP A 101 -10.40 -19.84 -5.91
N PRO A 102 -10.99 -20.34 -4.81
CA PRO A 102 -11.64 -21.64 -4.79
C PRO A 102 -12.98 -21.67 -5.55
N ARG A 103 -13.53 -20.52 -5.97
CA ARG A 103 -14.83 -20.44 -6.65
C ARG A 103 -14.76 -20.87 -8.11
N MET A 104 -13.77 -20.35 -8.83
CA MET A 104 -13.59 -20.54 -10.28
C MET A 104 -12.22 -20.03 -10.70
N ARG A 105 -11.88 -20.13 -12.00
CA ARG A 105 -10.68 -19.45 -12.50
C ARG A 105 -10.89 -17.93 -12.37
N VAL A 106 -10.05 -17.31 -11.56
CA VAL A 106 -10.03 -15.85 -11.35
C VAL A 106 -8.62 -15.33 -11.62
N VAL A 107 -8.53 -14.24 -12.38
CA VAL A 107 -7.31 -13.43 -12.51
C VAL A 107 -7.55 -12.14 -11.73
N SER A 108 -6.62 -11.78 -10.84
CA SER A 108 -6.66 -10.48 -10.15
C SER A 108 -5.59 -9.55 -10.69
N VAL A 109 -5.98 -8.31 -10.98
CA VAL A 109 -5.06 -7.22 -11.31
C VAL A 109 -4.94 -6.31 -10.09
N ALA A 110 -3.86 -6.49 -9.34
CA ALA A 110 -3.64 -5.73 -8.12
C ALA A 110 -3.15 -4.31 -8.43
N HIS A 111 -3.59 -3.36 -7.62
CA HIS A 111 -3.14 -1.97 -7.68
C HIS A 111 -2.57 -1.54 -6.32
N LEU A 112 -1.57 -0.66 -6.37
CA LEU A 112 -0.97 -0.02 -5.21
C LEU A 112 -1.48 1.42 -5.12
N ALA A 113 -2.09 1.77 -3.99
CA ALA A 113 -2.44 3.14 -3.65
C ALA A 113 -1.57 3.64 -2.48
N LEU A 114 -0.90 4.78 -2.66
CA LEU A 114 -0.09 5.44 -1.62
C LEU A 114 -0.66 6.83 -1.34
N ALA A 115 -1.08 7.07 -0.09
CA ALA A 115 -1.70 8.34 0.26
C ALA A 115 -1.55 8.74 1.74
N PRO A 116 -1.37 10.05 2.02
CA PRO A 116 -1.37 10.60 3.37
C PRO A 116 -2.77 10.70 3.97
N ASP A 117 -2.83 10.79 5.31
CA ASP A 117 -3.99 11.27 6.05
C ASP A 117 -5.34 10.65 5.66
N LEU A 118 -5.31 9.36 5.31
CA LEU A 118 -6.51 8.66 4.87
C LEU A 118 -7.57 8.63 5.97
N PRO A 119 -8.85 8.85 5.62
CA PRO A 119 -9.92 8.90 6.60
C PRO A 119 -10.06 7.57 7.34
N ALA A 120 -10.86 7.57 8.42
CA ALA A 120 -11.28 6.30 8.99
C ALA A 120 -11.97 5.48 7.89
N PRO A 121 -11.59 4.20 7.72
CA PRO A 121 -12.13 3.39 6.65
C PRO A 121 -13.59 3.10 6.94
N ARG A 122 -14.38 2.98 5.88
CA ARG A 122 -15.81 2.68 5.98
C ARG A 122 -16.01 1.29 5.39
N ALA A 123 -16.74 0.43 6.09
CA ALA A 123 -17.15 -0.83 5.49
C ALA A 123 -18.15 -0.52 4.36
N GLY A 124 -17.84 -0.93 3.13
CA GLY A 124 -18.71 -0.85 1.97
C GLY A 124 -19.07 -2.23 1.41
N GLY A 125 -20.10 -2.32 0.58
CA GLY A 125 -20.46 -3.54 -0.15
C GLY A 125 -20.63 -4.79 0.73
N ASP A 126 -19.89 -5.84 0.40
CA ASP A 126 -19.91 -7.15 1.07
C ASP A 126 -18.99 -7.22 2.31
N ALA A 127 -18.37 -6.10 2.71
CA ALA A 127 -17.51 -6.05 3.89
C ALA A 127 -18.31 -5.79 5.16
N ASN A 128 -18.08 -6.62 6.19
CA ASN A 128 -18.70 -6.45 7.51
C ASN A 128 -17.98 -5.38 8.37
N SER A 129 -16.70 -5.13 8.09
CA SER A 129 -15.89 -4.15 8.81
C SER A 129 -14.64 -3.81 8.00
N ALA A 130 -14.14 -2.58 8.11
CA ALA A 130 -12.87 -2.15 7.53
C ALA A 130 -11.98 -1.49 8.61
N ARG A 131 -10.66 -1.69 8.53
CA ARG A 131 -9.70 -1.04 9.46
C ARG A 131 -8.33 -0.82 8.81
N TRP A 132 -7.60 0.14 9.38
CA TRP A 132 -6.16 0.26 9.15
C TRP A 132 -5.42 -0.73 10.07
N ALA A 133 -4.66 -1.66 9.47
CA ALA A 133 -3.78 -2.57 10.18
C ALA A 133 -2.31 -2.23 9.88
N THR A 134 -1.41 -2.48 10.83
CA THR A 134 0.01 -2.26 10.55
C THR A 134 0.53 -3.35 9.61
N VAL A 135 1.47 -3.03 8.73
CA VAL A 135 2.04 -4.04 7.82
C VAL A 135 2.76 -5.15 8.59
N GLY A 136 3.48 -4.80 9.66
CA GLY A 136 4.16 -5.78 10.53
C GLY A 136 3.20 -6.75 11.22
N GLU A 137 1.99 -6.29 11.59
CA GLU A 137 0.94 -7.16 12.12
C GLU A 137 0.49 -8.22 11.10
N LEU A 138 0.48 -7.92 9.81
CA LEU A 138 -0.08 -8.79 8.77
C LEU A 138 0.95 -9.70 8.09
N LEU A 139 2.19 -9.23 7.95
CA LEU A 139 3.26 -9.96 7.26
C LEU A 139 4.25 -10.64 8.23
N GLY A 140 4.15 -10.39 9.53
CA GLY A 140 5.18 -10.73 10.51
C GLY A 140 6.37 -9.77 10.45
N GLU A 141 7.21 -9.76 11.50
CA GLU A 141 8.44 -8.96 11.50
C GLU A 141 9.53 -9.51 10.56
N ASP A 142 9.34 -10.73 10.05
CA ASP A 142 10.12 -11.36 8.98
C ASP A 142 9.16 -11.78 7.86
N GLY A 143 9.16 -11.10 6.72
CA GLY A 143 8.26 -11.39 5.59
C GLY A 143 8.39 -12.82 5.03
N PRO A 144 7.44 -13.28 4.19
CA PRO A 144 7.40 -14.68 3.77
C PRO A 144 8.63 -15.02 2.92
N VAL A 145 9.55 -15.78 3.52
CA VAL A 145 10.64 -16.46 2.83
C VAL A 145 10.01 -17.57 1.99
N GLY A 146 10.19 -17.49 0.67
CA GLY A 146 9.64 -18.47 -0.27
C GLY A 146 10.06 -19.91 0.05
N GLY A 147 9.13 -20.84 -0.12
CA GLY A 147 9.39 -22.27 -0.03
C GLY A 147 8.14 -23.12 -0.12
N GLU A 148 7.96 -23.78 -1.26
CA GLU A 148 7.01 -24.85 -1.52
C GLU A 148 7.19 -26.04 -0.54
N GLY A 149 6.10 -26.74 -0.20
CA GLY A 149 6.17 -28.14 0.25
C GLY A 149 5.47 -28.53 1.57
N ALA A 150 4.18 -28.85 1.44
CA ALA A 150 3.52 -30.07 1.92
C ALA A 150 3.44 -30.49 3.43
N THR A 151 2.22 -30.94 3.76
CA THR A 151 1.80 -32.00 4.73
C THR A 151 1.62 -31.71 6.23
N GLY A 152 0.34 -31.65 6.64
CA GLY A 152 -0.31 -32.64 7.51
C GLY A 152 -0.01 -32.65 9.02
N GLY A 153 -1.07 -32.49 9.83
CA GLY A 153 -1.11 -32.98 11.22
C GLY A 153 -1.90 -32.09 12.17
N GLY A 154 -3.15 -32.45 12.46
CA GLY A 154 -3.98 -31.76 13.44
C GLY A 154 -3.53 -32.02 14.88
N THR A 155 -3.71 -31.03 15.74
CA THR A 155 -3.99 -31.21 17.18
C THR A 155 -4.88 -30.06 17.63
N GLU A 156 -6.09 -30.41 18.07
CA GLU A 156 -6.98 -29.52 18.79
C GLU A 156 -6.36 -29.27 20.17
N GLY A 157 -6.18 -27.99 20.50
CA GLY A 157 -5.71 -27.54 21.80
C GLY A 157 -6.28 -26.16 22.09
N GLU A 158 -7.20 -26.10 23.06
CA GLU A 158 -7.68 -24.86 23.66
C GLU A 158 -6.48 -24.10 24.27
N GLY A 159 -6.29 -22.82 23.90
CA GLY A 159 -5.19 -21.98 24.36
C GLY A 159 -5.47 -20.49 24.14
N GLY A 160 -5.19 -19.65 25.14
CA GLY A 160 -5.48 -18.21 25.19
C GLY A 160 -4.73 -17.31 24.19
N PRO A 161 -4.75 -15.96 24.35
CA PRO A 161 -4.48 -15.00 23.29
C PRO A 161 -2.98 -14.90 22.99
N GLY A 162 -2.49 -15.83 22.18
CA GLY A 162 -1.20 -15.73 21.47
C GLY A 162 -1.43 -15.06 20.13
N GLY A 163 -0.83 -13.88 19.94
CA GLY A 163 -0.93 -13.06 18.73
C GLY A 163 -0.23 -13.69 17.52
N GLY A 164 -0.83 -14.73 16.95
CA GLY A 164 -0.58 -15.13 15.57
C GLY A 164 -1.43 -14.26 14.66
N ALA A 165 -0.82 -13.60 13.68
CA ALA A 165 -1.53 -12.86 12.66
C ALA A 165 -2.55 -13.80 11.98
N GLU A 166 -3.85 -13.49 12.06
CA GLU A 166 -4.85 -14.25 11.32
C GLU A 166 -4.54 -14.12 9.82
N PRO A 167 -4.31 -15.22 9.08
CA PRO A 167 -3.87 -15.11 7.70
C PRO A 167 -4.92 -14.43 6.84
N LEU A 168 -4.48 -13.56 5.94
CA LEU A 168 -5.35 -12.92 4.96
C LEU A 168 -6.03 -13.98 4.06
N ALA A 169 -7.22 -13.66 3.56
CA ALA A 169 -7.95 -14.49 2.61
C ALA A 169 -7.19 -14.63 1.28
N PHE A 170 -7.45 -15.71 0.55
CA PHE A 170 -6.83 -15.99 -0.76
C PHE A 170 -5.29 -15.92 -0.71
N ASP A 171 -4.66 -15.37 -1.75
CA ASP A 171 -3.22 -15.09 -1.86
C ASP A 171 -2.87 -13.65 -1.42
N HIS A 172 -3.74 -12.97 -0.67
CA HIS A 172 -3.60 -11.53 -0.38
C HIS A 172 -2.37 -11.19 0.48
N ALA A 173 -1.82 -12.14 1.24
CA ALA A 173 -0.55 -11.94 1.94
C ALA A 173 0.61 -11.72 0.96
N GLN A 174 0.63 -12.45 -0.15
CA GLN A 174 1.62 -12.25 -1.21
C GLN A 174 1.41 -10.91 -1.91
N ILE A 175 0.17 -10.58 -2.28
CA ILE A 175 -0.16 -9.30 -2.92
C ILE A 175 0.26 -8.11 -2.04
N LEU A 176 0.00 -8.19 -0.74
CA LEU A 176 0.41 -7.17 0.22
C LEU A 176 1.94 -7.06 0.31
N ALA A 177 2.66 -8.18 0.40
CA ALA A 177 4.12 -8.18 0.46
C ALA A 177 4.74 -7.52 -0.78
N ASP A 178 4.24 -7.87 -1.98
CA ASP A 178 4.68 -7.27 -3.24
C ASP A 178 4.39 -5.76 -3.28
N GLY A 179 3.21 -5.34 -2.81
CA GLY A 179 2.82 -3.93 -2.76
C GLY A 179 3.65 -3.11 -1.77
N VAL A 180 4.02 -3.70 -0.62
CA VAL A 180 4.91 -3.08 0.36
C VAL A 180 6.31 -2.91 -0.22
N GLU A 181 6.86 -3.94 -0.86
CA GLU A 181 8.20 -3.82 -1.47
C GLU A 181 8.19 -2.81 -2.62
N ARG A 182 7.15 -2.79 -3.45
CA ARG A 182 6.97 -1.75 -4.46
C ARG A 182 6.96 -0.35 -3.86
N ALA A 183 6.23 -0.13 -2.77
CA ALA A 183 6.19 1.16 -2.08
C ALA A 183 7.56 1.56 -1.51
N ARG A 184 8.29 0.60 -0.92
CA ARG A 184 9.66 0.81 -0.42
C ARG A 184 10.60 1.23 -1.53
N SER A 185 10.60 0.53 -2.66
CA SER A 185 11.41 0.90 -3.82
C SER A 185 11.00 2.26 -4.38
N LYS A 186 9.69 2.54 -4.47
CA LYS A 186 9.16 3.79 -5.06
C LYS A 186 9.69 5.04 -4.37
N ILE A 187 9.79 5.02 -3.04
CA ILE A 187 10.31 6.18 -2.28
C ILE A 187 11.83 6.33 -2.35
N GLU A 188 12.57 5.35 -2.91
CA GLU A 188 14.02 5.49 -3.11
C GLU A 188 14.34 6.49 -4.23
N TYR A 189 13.53 6.51 -5.28
CA TYR A 189 13.81 7.28 -6.49
C TYR A 189 12.79 8.38 -6.76
N SER A 190 11.77 8.56 -5.91
CA SER A 190 10.74 9.60 -6.09
C SER A 190 10.57 10.47 -4.84
N SER A 191 10.03 11.67 -5.04
CA SER A 191 9.70 12.58 -3.94
C SER A 191 8.42 12.21 -3.18
N LEU A 192 7.79 11.08 -3.50
CA LEU A 192 6.47 10.67 -2.99
C LEU A 192 6.38 10.67 -1.44
N ALA A 193 7.49 10.43 -0.74
CA ALA A 193 7.55 10.50 0.72
C ALA A 193 7.11 11.87 1.29
N THR A 194 7.29 12.98 0.56
CA THR A 194 6.86 14.31 1.03
C THR A 194 5.35 14.47 1.03
N ALA A 195 4.61 13.66 0.25
CA ALA A 195 3.15 13.67 0.29
C ALA A 195 2.61 13.24 1.66
N PHE A 196 3.37 12.43 2.41
CA PHE A 196 3.06 11.98 3.78
C PHE A 196 3.39 13.01 4.88
N CYS A 197 3.87 14.18 4.49
CA CYS A 197 4.18 15.27 5.42
C CYS A 197 3.11 16.38 5.33
N PRO A 198 2.90 17.15 6.42
CA PRO A 198 2.12 18.40 6.34
C PRO A 198 2.70 19.36 5.29
N PRO A 199 1.94 20.38 4.82
CA PRO A 199 2.43 21.33 3.81
C PRO A 199 3.78 22.00 4.15
N GLU A 200 4.04 22.20 5.45
CA GLU A 200 5.36 22.58 5.96
C GLU A 200 5.84 21.54 6.98
N PHE A 201 7.04 21.00 6.75
CA PHE A 201 7.60 19.91 7.52
C PHE A 201 9.09 20.10 7.79
N THR A 202 9.56 19.41 8.83
CA THR A 202 10.98 19.32 9.20
C THR A 202 11.60 18.10 8.51
N VAL A 203 12.92 18.12 8.32
CA VAL A 203 13.67 16.92 7.90
C VAL A 203 13.42 15.73 8.85
N GLY A 204 13.20 16.00 10.15
CA GLY A 204 12.86 14.97 11.13
C GLY A 204 11.50 14.31 10.90
N GLU A 205 10.48 15.07 10.47
CA GLU A 205 9.18 14.51 10.04
C GLU A 205 9.34 13.63 8.81
N LEU A 206 10.05 14.13 7.79
CA LEU A 206 10.27 13.37 6.56
C LEU A 206 11.05 12.08 6.85
N ARG A 207 12.07 12.13 7.71
CA ARG A 207 12.83 10.94 8.13
C ARG A 207 11.91 9.89 8.73
N ARG A 208 10.96 10.27 9.60
CA ARG A 208 10.00 9.34 10.20
C ARG A 208 9.09 8.67 9.17
N VAL A 209 8.76 9.34 8.07
CA VAL A 209 8.03 8.71 6.95
C VAL A 209 8.89 7.61 6.31
N TYR A 210 10.14 7.92 5.98
CA TYR A 210 11.06 6.92 5.40
C TYR A 210 11.28 5.74 6.35
N GLU A 211 11.51 5.99 7.64
CA GLU A 211 11.66 4.93 8.65
C GLU A 211 10.40 4.07 8.77
N ALA A 212 9.20 4.68 8.72
CA ALA A 212 7.94 3.95 8.77
C ALA A 212 7.72 3.06 7.54
N VAL A 213 8.07 3.53 6.34
CA VAL A 213 7.90 2.78 5.09
C VAL A 213 8.96 1.68 4.94
N TRP A 214 10.23 1.98 5.23
CA TRP A 214 11.32 1.02 5.11
C TRP A 214 11.44 0.06 6.29
N GLY A 215 10.86 0.39 7.46
CA GLY A 215 10.95 -0.44 8.66
C GLY A 215 12.35 -0.45 9.30
N VAL A 216 13.20 0.54 8.99
CA VAL A 216 14.58 0.64 9.49
C VAL A 216 14.85 2.03 10.04
N ALA A 217 15.67 2.12 11.09
CA ALA A 217 16.11 3.40 11.64
C ALA A 217 17.16 4.05 10.71
N LEU A 218 17.03 5.36 10.51
CA LEU A 218 17.94 6.12 9.65
C LEU A 218 18.81 7.08 10.47
N ASP A 219 20.10 7.13 10.15
CA ASP A 219 21.01 8.11 10.76
C ASP A 219 20.54 9.55 10.46
N PRO A 220 20.21 10.36 11.49
CA PRO A 220 19.64 11.68 11.29
C PRO A 220 20.54 12.64 10.50
N ARG A 221 21.87 12.54 10.67
CA ARG A 221 22.83 13.47 10.05
C ARG A 221 23.01 13.17 8.58
N ASN A 222 23.20 11.89 8.24
CA ASN A 222 23.31 11.42 6.87
C ASN A 222 22.03 11.66 6.09
N PHE A 223 20.88 11.34 6.70
CA PHE A 223 19.58 11.61 6.08
C PHE A 223 19.41 13.10 5.80
N HIS A 224 19.67 13.96 6.79
CA HIS A 224 19.58 15.41 6.62
C HIS A 224 20.48 15.90 5.48
N ARG A 225 21.77 15.56 5.50
CA ARG A 225 22.71 15.96 4.45
C ARG A 225 22.22 15.54 3.06
N LYS A 226 21.67 14.33 2.93
CA LYS A 226 21.21 13.78 1.67
C LYS A 226 19.97 14.53 1.16
N VAL A 227 18.92 14.63 1.97
CA VAL A 227 17.65 15.25 1.52
C VAL A 227 17.75 16.75 1.25
N THR A 228 18.59 17.49 2.00
CA THR A 228 18.81 18.92 1.73
C THR A 228 19.81 19.16 0.59
N GLY A 229 20.62 18.16 0.26
CA GLY A 229 21.59 18.22 -0.85
C GLY A 229 20.99 17.81 -2.20
N THR A 230 19.88 17.06 -2.21
CA THR A 230 19.22 16.62 -3.45
C THR A 230 18.49 17.80 -4.12
N PRO A 231 18.90 18.23 -5.33
CA PRO A 231 18.30 19.36 -6.00
C PRO A 231 16.80 19.18 -6.25
N GLY A 232 16.02 20.21 -5.94
CA GLY A 232 14.57 20.22 -6.18
C GLY A 232 13.76 19.29 -5.28
N PHE A 233 14.37 18.56 -4.34
CA PHE A 233 13.63 17.69 -3.42
C PHE A 233 12.92 18.50 -2.33
N LEU A 234 13.62 19.42 -1.68
CA LEU A 234 13.10 20.26 -0.61
C LEU A 234 13.36 21.74 -0.88
N VAL A 235 12.42 22.59 -0.48
CA VAL A 235 12.56 24.05 -0.53
C VAL A 235 12.41 24.63 0.88
N PRO A 236 13.34 25.48 1.37
CA PRO A 236 13.18 26.15 2.66
C PRO A 236 11.89 26.98 2.73
N ALA A 237 11.12 26.82 3.80
CA ALA A 237 9.88 27.58 4.01
C ALA A 237 10.09 28.94 4.71
N GLY A 238 11.34 29.25 5.11
CA GLY A 238 11.69 30.51 5.77
C GLY A 238 11.39 30.58 7.28
N GLY A 239 10.96 29.47 7.90
CA GLY A 239 10.61 29.40 9.32
C GLY A 239 11.31 28.28 10.09
N THR A 240 11.11 28.26 11.40
CA THR A 240 11.52 27.16 12.28
C THR A 240 10.36 26.73 13.18
N THR A 241 10.44 25.52 13.75
CA THR A 241 9.45 25.01 14.67
C THR A 241 10.10 24.26 15.84
N THR A 242 9.45 24.29 16.99
CA THR A 242 9.81 23.51 18.19
C THR A 242 8.80 22.39 18.46
N ARG A 243 7.92 22.06 17.50
CA ARG A 243 6.82 21.09 17.69
C ARG A 243 7.27 19.64 17.98
N GLN A 244 8.51 19.31 17.69
CA GLN A 244 9.13 18.01 18.03
C GLN A 244 9.95 18.07 19.34
N GLY A 245 9.87 19.19 20.07
CA GLY A 245 10.72 19.48 21.21
C GLY A 245 12.14 19.86 20.81
N GLY A 246 12.91 20.34 21.79
CA GLY A 246 14.33 20.66 21.61
C GLY A 246 14.59 21.98 20.86
N ARG A 247 15.71 22.02 20.13
CA ARG A 247 16.14 23.21 19.39
C ARG A 247 15.20 23.50 18.21
N PRO A 248 14.97 24.77 17.84
CA PRO A 248 14.18 25.11 16.66
C PRO A 248 14.71 24.41 15.41
N ALA A 249 13.84 23.63 14.76
CA ALA A 249 14.14 22.91 13.52
C ALA A 249 13.62 23.69 12.32
N GLN A 250 14.39 23.76 11.24
CA GLN A 250 14.00 24.45 10.01
C GLN A 250 12.80 23.78 9.34
N LEU A 251 11.89 24.59 8.82
CA LEU A 251 10.75 24.16 8.01
C LEU A 251 11.09 24.16 6.52
N PHE A 252 10.59 23.13 5.84
CA PHE A 252 10.72 22.88 4.41
C PHE A 252 9.34 22.60 3.81
N ARG A 253 9.23 22.77 2.50
CA ARG A 253 8.12 22.30 1.66
C ARG A 253 8.66 21.31 0.63
N ALA A 254 7.77 20.50 0.06
CA ALA A 254 8.11 19.69 -1.10
C ALA A 254 8.59 20.59 -2.23
N GLY A 255 9.71 20.23 -2.87
CA GLY A 255 10.17 20.88 -4.08
C GLY A 255 9.48 20.33 -5.33
N GLY A 256 9.88 20.84 -6.50
CA GLY A 256 9.27 20.45 -7.78
C GLY A 256 9.81 19.16 -8.39
N ALA A 257 10.83 18.52 -7.80
CA ALA A 257 11.36 17.27 -8.32
C ALA A 257 10.40 16.11 -8.08
N THR A 258 10.09 15.34 -9.12
CA THR A 258 9.34 14.07 -9.03
C THR A 258 10.26 12.87 -8.86
N LEU A 259 11.46 12.95 -9.45
CA LEU A 259 12.53 11.95 -9.36
C LEU A 259 13.70 12.47 -8.51
N LEU A 260 14.31 11.59 -7.71
CA LEU A 260 15.45 11.92 -6.88
C LEU A 260 16.76 11.52 -7.56
N ASN A 261 17.65 12.49 -7.74
CA ASN A 261 19.00 12.27 -8.23
C ASN A 261 20.01 13.02 -7.34
N PRO A 262 20.86 12.32 -6.57
CA PRO A 262 20.94 10.86 -6.45
C PRO A 262 19.76 10.25 -5.67
N PRO A 263 19.46 8.95 -5.85
CA PRO A 263 18.37 8.28 -5.15
C PRO A 263 18.64 8.10 -3.65
N MET A 264 17.57 8.05 -2.86
CA MET A 264 17.54 7.73 -1.44
C MET A 264 17.52 6.20 -1.24
N LEU A 265 18.69 5.57 -1.29
CA LEU A 265 18.78 4.10 -1.07
C LEU A 265 18.41 3.71 0.36
N ARG A 266 17.62 2.63 0.48
CA ARG A 266 17.38 1.93 1.73
C ARG A 266 18.69 1.31 2.24
N PRO A 267 19.02 1.43 3.54
CA PRO A 267 20.13 0.69 4.13
C PRO A 267 19.95 -0.82 3.94
N GLU A 268 21.03 -1.53 3.65
CA GLU A 268 21.08 -2.99 3.77
C GLU A 268 21.01 -3.33 5.26
N VAL A 269 20.11 -4.25 5.62
CA VAL A 269 19.92 -4.77 6.99
C VAL A 269 20.69 -6.07 7.12
#